data_AF-A0A8S9XLK6-F1
#
_entry.id   AF-A0A8S9XLK6-F1
#
_cell.length_a   1.000
_cell.length_b   1.000
_cell.length_c   1.000
_cell.angle_alpha   90.00
_cell.angle_beta   90.00
_cell.angle_gamma   90.00
#
_symmetry.space_group_name_H-M   'P 1'
#
loop_
_entity.id
_entity.type
_entity.pdbx_description
1 polymer ?
#
loop_
_entity_poly.entity_id
_entity_poly.type
_entity_poly.pdbx_seq_one_letter_code
_entity_poly.pdbx_strand_id
1 'polypeptide(L)'
;HVRFLDIEGARQVGRPGQEAPPGADSSESETEIGAEEAITTEKFLLLIDQLSVDQKRHLTIKDIGIILERLSSKILDVERLDRESESEDCYNWTIKATIRGDVLRELGVIYNGNYYAISEHPGYKEESEDPPDDHEDEDDRI
;
A
#
# COMPACT_ATOMS: atom_id res chain seq x y z
N HIS A 1 -3.99 -25.11 27.99
CA HIS A 1 -5.40 -24.95 28.39
C HIS A 1 -5.71 -23.46 28.47
N VAL A 2 -6.18 -22.89 27.37
CA VAL A 2 -6.56 -21.48 27.29
C VAL A 2 -8.08 -21.44 27.49
N ARG A 3 -8.56 -20.71 28.49
CA ARG A 3 -10.01 -20.54 28.75
C ARG A 3 -10.47 -19.24 28.12
N PHE A 4 -11.46 -19.33 27.25
CA PHE A 4 -12.19 -18.17 26.72
C PHE A 4 -13.24 -17.74 27.74
N LEU A 5 -13.43 -16.42 27.86
CA LEU A 5 -14.41 -15.80 28.75
C LEU A 5 -15.73 -15.67 27.99
N ASP A 6 -16.71 -16.52 28.31
CA ASP A 6 -18.07 -16.40 27.77
C ASP A 6 -18.79 -15.23 28.46
N ILE A 7 -19.20 -14.24 27.67
CA ILE A 7 -20.06 -13.14 28.12
C ILE A 7 -21.50 -13.51 27.75
N GLU A 8 -22.27 -13.90 28.78
CA GLU A 8 -23.69 -14.20 28.70
C GLU A 8 -24.49 -12.91 28.49
N GLY A 9 -25.01 -12.73 27.27
CA GLY A 9 -26.04 -11.75 26.95
C GLY A 9 -27.38 -12.45 26.71
N ALA A 10 -28.09 -12.80 27.78
CA ALA A 10 -29.41 -13.43 27.72
C ALA A 10 -30.48 -12.49 27.15
N ARG A 11 -31.07 -12.81 25.98
CA ARG A 11 -32.44 -12.40 25.61
C ARG A 11 -33.13 -13.41 24.67
N GLN A 12 -34.30 -13.85 25.14
CA GLN A 12 -35.50 -14.31 24.40
C GLN A 12 -35.61 -15.76 23.89
N VAL A 13 -36.13 -16.61 24.79
CA VAL A 13 -37.30 -17.51 24.66
C VAL A 13 -37.96 -17.57 23.27
N GLY A 14 -37.93 -18.75 22.64
CA GLY A 14 -38.73 -19.09 21.45
C GLY A 14 -38.67 -20.56 21.02
N ARG A 15 -39.46 -21.41 21.70
CA ARG A 15 -40.14 -22.69 21.30
C ARG A 15 -39.40 -23.80 20.48
N PRO A 16 -39.56 -25.09 20.87
CA PRO A 16 -38.90 -26.23 20.22
C PRO A 16 -39.74 -26.83 19.07
N GLY A 17 -39.06 -27.37 18.06
CA GLY A 17 -39.61 -28.38 17.15
C GLY A 17 -39.46 -28.06 15.67
N GLN A 18 -38.35 -28.48 15.06
CA GLN A 18 -38.40 -29.11 13.73
C GLN A 18 -37.10 -29.85 13.42
N GLU A 19 -37.29 -31.10 13.01
CA GLU A 19 -36.29 -32.11 12.67
C GLU A 19 -35.60 -31.77 11.35
N ALA A 20 -34.29 -31.99 11.29
CA ALA A 20 -33.53 -31.99 10.05
C ALA A 20 -33.76 -33.29 9.26
N PRO A 21 -33.87 -33.26 7.93
CA PRO A 21 -33.53 -34.40 7.08
C PRO A 21 -32.12 -34.24 6.46
N PRO A 22 -31.39 -35.35 6.24
CA PRO A 22 -30.03 -35.35 5.71
C PRO A 22 -30.02 -35.50 4.17
N GLY A 23 -29.16 -34.74 3.48
CA GLY A 23 -28.73 -35.04 2.11
C GLY A 23 -28.94 -33.91 1.09
N ALA A 24 -27.89 -33.68 0.30
CA ALA A 24 -27.72 -32.74 -0.82
C ALA A 24 -27.59 -31.26 -0.39
N ASP A 25 -26.56 -30.51 -0.73
CA ASP A 25 -25.53 -30.67 -1.76
C ASP A 25 -24.24 -30.05 -1.23
N SER A 26 -23.11 -30.71 -1.50
CA SER A 26 -21.80 -30.10 -1.38
C SER A 26 -21.72 -28.97 -2.39
N SER A 27 -22.04 -27.76 -1.98
CA SER A 27 -21.62 -26.56 -2.71
C SER A 27 -20.36 -26.08 -2.03
N GLU A 28 -19.26 -26.75 -2.34
CA GLU A 28 -17.94 -26.14 -2.30
C GLU A 28 -17.99 -24.99 -3.31
N SER A 29 -18.51 -23.84 -2.88
CA SER A 29 -18.27 -22.59 -3.59
C SER A 29 -16.83 -22.19 -3.28
N GLU A 30 -15.91 -22.93 -3.92
CA GLU A 30 -14.72 -22.37 -4.53
C GLU A 30 -15.18 -21.31 -5.52
N THR A 31 -15.73 -20.20 -5.01
CA THR A 31 -15.63 -18.96 -5.75
C THR A 31 -14.14 -18.72 -5.74
N GLU A 32 -13.50 -19.14 -6.83
CA GLU A 32 -12.30 -18.52 -7.34
C GLU A 32 -12.51 -17.03 -7.08
N ILE A 33 -11.94 -16.53 -5.97
CA ILE A 33 -11.66 -15.13 -5.80
C ILE A 33 -10.60 -14.95 -6.87
N GLY A 34 -11.08 -14.77 -8.10
CA GLY A 34 -10.27 -14.46 -9.25
C GLY A 34 -9.34 -13.40 -8.73
N ALA A 35 -8.04 -13.62 -8.91
CA ALA A 35 -7.05 -12.63 -8.63
C ALA A 35 -7.47 -11.40 -9.45
N GLU A 36 -8.29 -10.54 -8.86
CA GLU A 36 -8.52 -9.18 -9.28
C GLU A 36 -7.10 -8.68 -9.35
N GLU A 37 -6.57 -8.52 -10.56
CA GLU A 37 -5.26 -7.94 -10.79
C GLU A 37 -5.30 -6.63 -10.02
N ALA A 38 -4.68 -6.65 -8.84
CA ALA A 38 -4.79 -5.53 -7.93
C ALA A 38 -4.23 -4.37 -8.72
N ILE A 39 -5.03 -3.34 -8.94
CA ILE A 39 -4.60 -2.16 -9.69
C ILE A 39 -3.27 -1.72 -9.06
N THR A 40 -2.24 -1.64 -9.89
CA THR A 40 -0.91 -1.22 -9.47
C THR A 40 -0.45 -0.08 -10.35
N THR A 41 0.28 0.84 -9.74
CA THR A 41 0.77 2.03 -10.42
C THR A 41 2.22 2.26 -10.01
N GLU A 42 3.05 2.67 -10.96
CA GLU A 42 4.40 3.14 -10.65
C GLU A 42 4.34 4.56 -10.11
N LYS A 43 5.02 4.83 -9.00
CA LYS A 43 5.10 6.17 -8.40
C LYS A 43 6.53 6.49 -7.98
N PHE A 44 6.79 7.79 -7.91
CA PHE A 44 7.91 8.33 -7.17
C PHE A 44 7.44 8.70 -5.76
N LEU A 45 8.09 8.11 -4.76
CA LEU A 45 7.82 8.33 -3.35
C LEU A 45 8.99 9.07 -2.70
N LEU A 46 8.70 9.74 -1.60
CA LEU A 46 9.65 10.51 -0.81
C LEU A 46 9.64 10.04 0.64
N LEU A 47 10.83 9.79 1.17
CA LEU A 47 11.10 9.68 2.60
C LEU A 47 12.11 10.75 3.00
N ILE A 48 11.81 11.52 4.05
CA ILE A 48 12.70 12.53 4.60
C ILE A 48 13.42 11.94 5.82
N ASP A 49 14.75 11.84 5.72
CA ASP A 49 15.64 11.38 6.78
C ASP A 49 16.25 12.60 7.48
N GLN A 50 15.50 13.09 8.47
CA GLN A 50 15.87 14.24 9.30
C GLN A 50 16.43 13.75 10.63
N LEU A 51 17.66 14.16 10.96
CA LEU A 51 18.22 13.90 12.30
C LEU A 51 17.41 14.63 13.37
N SER A 52 17.31 13.99 14.53
CA SER A 52 16.66 14.53 15.71
C SER A 52 17.63 14.51 16.89
N VAL A 53 17.21 15.04 18.05
CA VAL A 53 18.03 15.02 19.28
C VAL A 53 18.39 13.58 19.68
N ASP A 54 17.45 12.65 19.48
CA ASP A 54 17.59 11.23 19.83
C ASP A 54 18.20 10.41 18.70
N GLN A 55 18.00 10.82 17.44
CA GLN A 55 18.57 10.18 16.26
C GLN A 55 19.80 10.94 15.75
N LYS A 56 20.98 10.47 16.13
CA LYS A 56 22.27 11.08 15.73
C LYS A 56 22.88 10.52 14.45
N ARG A 57 22.21 9.60 13.78
CA ARG A 57 22.69 8.94 12.56
C ARG A 57 21.59 8.88 11.52
N HIS A 58 21.98 9.17 10.29
CA HIS A 58 21.12 9.05 9.12
C HIS A 58 20.85 7.58 8.81
N LEU A 59 19.72 7.33 8.18
CA LEU A 59 19.37 6.02 7.65
C LEU A 59 20.40 5.59 6.60
N THR A 60 20.78 4.33 6.68
CA THR A 60 21.55 3.65 5.64
C THR A 60 20.60 3.04 4.61
N ILE A 61 21.12 2.67 3.44
CA ILE A 61 20.35 1.92 2.44
C ILE A 61 19.71 0.64 3.00
N LYS A 62 20.36 -0.01 3.98
CA LYS A 62 19.82 -1.21 4.64
C LYS A 62 18.61 -0.88 5.52
N ASP A 63 18.66 0.25 6.21
CA ASP A 63 17.56 0.71 7.05
C ASP A 63 16.34 1.04 6.19
N ILE A 64 16.55 1.70 5.03
CA ILE A 64 15.51 1.96 4.04
C ILE A 64 14.90 0.64 3.53
N GLY A 65 15.73 -0.37 3.24
CA GLY A 65 15.24 -1.70 2.85
C GLY A 65 14.30 -2.33 3.89
N ILE A 66 14.67 -2.27 5.17
CA ILE A 66 13.82 -2.80 6.27
C ILE A 66 12.51 -2.00 6.39
N ILE A 67 12.58 -0.68 6.26
CA ILE A 67 11.40 0.19 6.26
C ILE A 67 10.44 -0.18 5.12
N LEU A 68 10.95 -0.37 3.91
CA LEU A 68 10.16 -0.74 2.73
C LEU A 68 9.57 -2.14 2.87
N GLU A 69 10.31 -3.11 3.42
CA GLU A 69 9.81 -4.46 3.69
C GLU A 69 8.61 -4.47 4.63
N ARG A 70 8.61 -3.61 5.66
CA ARG A 70 7.47 -3.42 6.57
C ARG A 70 6.25 -2.81 5.89
N LEU A 71 6.44 -2.15 4.75
CA LEU A 71 5.39 -1.52 3.94
C LEU A 71 5.01 -2.35 2.71
N SER A 72 5.44 -3.61 2.64
CA SER A 72 5.20 -4.55 1.52
C SER A 72 3.73 -4.80 1.17
N SER A 73 2.81 -4.51 2.10
CA SER A 73 1.36 -4.57 1.80
C SER A 73 0.89 -3.48 0.82
N LYS A 74 1.70 -2.43 0.63
CA LYS A 74 1.40 -1.28 -0.24
C LYS A 74 2.47 -1.03 -1.30
N ILE A 75 3.74 -1.20 -0.97
CA ILE A 75 4.87 -1.04 -1.89
C ILE A 75 5.30 -2.44 -2.32
N LEU A 76 5.08 -2.80 -3.58
CA LEU A 76 5.26 -4.17 -4.07
C LEU A 76 6.67 -4.41 -4.60
N ASP A 77 7.21 -3.43 -5.32
CA ASP A 77 8.55 -3.52 -5.92
C ASP A 77 9.21 -2.14 -5.93
N VAL A 78 10.54 -2.12 -5.85
CA VAL A 78 11.36 -0.90 -5.81
C VAL A 78 12.39 -0.98 -6.90
N GLU A 79 12.19 -0.17 -7.95
CA GLU A 79 13.08 -0.16 -9.11
C GLU A 79 14.32 0.69 -8.88
N ARG A 80 14.16 1.81 -8.15
CA ARG A 80 15.23 2.77 -7.93
C ARG A 80 15.13 3.42 -6.57
N LEU A 81 16.29 3.66 -5.98
CA LEU A 81 16.45 4.36 -4.72
C LEU A 81 17.62 5.35 -4.84
N ASP A 82 17.31 6.64 -4.76
CA ASP A 82 18.30 7.71 -4.80
C ASP A 82 18.31 8.48 -3.48
N ARG A 83 19.49 8.95 -3.10
CA ARG A 83 19.69 9.76 -1.89
C ARG A 83 20.26 11.12 -2.28
N GLU A 84 19.57 12.17 -1.86
CA GLU A 84 19.96 13.56 -2.10
C GLU A 84 20.16 14.29 -0.77
N SER A 85 21.22 15.09 -0.68
CA SER A 85 21.50 15.91 0.51
C SER A 85 20.76 17.23 0.39
N GLU A 86 19.84 17.51 1.33
CA GLU A 86 19.21 18.82 1.44
C GLU A 86 20.00 19.73 2.40
N SER A 87 20.50 19.15 3.49
CA SER A 87 21.40 19.81 4.45
C SER A 87 22.30 18.78 5.16
N GLU A 88 23.12 19.21 6.13
CA GLU A 88 23.95 18.29 6.94
C GLU A 88 23.09 17.30 7.77
N ASP A 89 21.93 17.77 8.23
CA ASP A 89 21.03 17.03 9.10
C ASP A 89 19.81 16.46 8.37
N CYS A 90 19.72 16.62 7.03
CA CYS A 90 18.57 16.18 6.24
C CYS A 90 18.98 15.54 4.91
N TYR A 91 18.52 14.31 4.70
CA TYR A 91 18.57 13.65 3.39
C TYR A 91 17.16 13.32 2.88
N ASN A 92 16.98 13.45 1.57
CA ASN A 92 15.79 13.02 0.87
C ASN A 92 16.08 11.70 0.17
N TRP A 93 15.21 10.71 0.40
CA TRP A 93 15.23 9.43 -0.28
C TRP A 93 14.10 9.40 -1.29
N THR A 94 14.47 9.42 -2.56
CA THR A 94 13.53 9.30 -3.68
C THR A 94 13.46 7.83 -4.08
N ILE A 95 12.24 7.28 -4.08
CA ILE A 95 11.99 5.85 -4.29
C ILE A 95 11.08 5.71 -5.51
N LYS A 96 11.56 5.10 -6.60
CA LYS A 96 10.69 4.69 -7.71
C LYS A 96 10.18 3.29 -7.41
N ALA A 97 8.87 3.14 -7.24
CA ALA A 97 8.28 1.89 -6.79
C ALA A 97 6.92 1.61 -7.44
N THR A 98 6.61 0.32 -7.58
CA THR A 98 5.27 -0.15 -7.90
C THR A 98 4.46 -0.23 -6.62
N ILE A 99 3.35 0.50 -6.55
CA ILE A 99 2.43 0.49 -5.41
C ILE A 99 1.12 -0.22 -5.76
N ARG A 100 0.41 -0.67 -4.72
CA ARG A 100 -0.97 -1.16 -4.84
C ARG A 100 -1.96 0.00 -4.75
N GLY A 101 -2.77 0.17 -5.80
CA GLY A 101 -3.74 1.23 -6.01
C GLY A 101 -3.16 2.44 -6.76
N ASP A 102 -4.02 3.37 -7.17
CA ASP A 102 -3.62 4.54 -7.99
C ASP A 102 -2.99 5.68 -7.18
N VAL A 103 -3.23 5.71 -5.87
CA VAL A 103 -2.80 6.80 -4.97
C VAL A 103 -2.22 6.21 -3.69
N LEU A 104 -1.10 6.78 -3.24
CA LEU A 104 -0.50 6.47 -1.94
C LEU A 104 -0.88 7.53 -0.91
N ARG A 105 -1.84 7.21 -0.05
CA ARG A 105 -1.97 7.95 1.22
C ARG A 105 -0.70 7.74 2.04
N GLU A 106 -0.18 8.80 2.65
CA GLU A 106 1.04 8.77 3.49
C GLU A 106 1.12 7.50 4.36
N LEU A 107 2.24 6.78 4.24
CA LEU A 107 2.51 5.54 4.95
C LEU A 107 3.48 5.79 6.10
N GLY A 108 3.00 5.63 7.32
CA GLY A 108 3.80 5.72 8.53
C GLY A 108 4.36 4.37 8.98
N VAL A 109 5.62 4.33 9.39
CA VAL A 109 6.26 3.16 10.00
C VAL A 109 7.11 3.56 11.20
N ILE A 110 7.12 2.71 12.23
CA ILE A 110 8.03 2.87 13.37
C ILE A 110 9.26 2.00 13.12
N TYR A 111 10.45 2.59 13.11
CA TYR A 111 11.73 1.90 12.98
C TYR A 111 12.75 2.45 14.00
N ASN A 112 13.42 1.57 14.74
CA ASN A 112 14.35 1.93 15.82
C ASN A 112 13.82 2.98 16.82
N GLY A 113 12.51 2.96 17.08
CA GLY A 113 11.86 3.90 18.00
C GLY A 113 11.47 5.26 17.40
N ASN A 114 11.80 5.52 16.14
CA ASN A 114 11.42 6.72 15.41
C ASN A 114 10.27 6.45 14.44
N TYR A 115 9.44 7.45 14.20
CA TYR A 115 8.41 7.43 13.16
C TYR A 115 8.97 7.97 11.85
N TYR A 116 8.82 7.21 10.78
CA TYR A 116 9.14 7.63 9.41
C TYR A 116 7.88 7.60 8.58
N ALA A 117 7.75 8.58 7.69
CA ALA A 117 6.65 8.67 6.74
C ALA A 117 7.19 8.55 5.31
N ILE A 118 6.45 7.82 4.47
CA ILE A 118 6.62 7.80 3.02
C ILE A 118 5.37 8.41 2.40
N SER A 119 5.57 9.40 1.55
CA SER A 119 4.50 10.04 0.79
C SER A 119 4.83 10.03 -0.70
N GLU A 120 3.88 10.40 -1.55
CA GLU A 120 4.18 10.70 -2.94
C GLU A 120 5.15 11.87 -3.04
N HIS A 121 6.07 11.80 -4.00
CA HIS A 121 7.09 12.82 -4.18
C HIS A 121 6.47 14.06 -4.87
N PRO A 122 6.52 15.26 -4.26
CA PRO A 122 5.79 16.43 -4.77
C PRO A 122 6.30 16.94 -6.13
N GLY A 123 7.57 16.66 -6.45
CA GLY A 123 8.21 17.03 -7.72
C GLY A 123 8.01 16.05 -8.89
N TYR A 124 7.38 14.89 -8.67
CA TYR A 124 7.17 13.85 -9.68
C TYR A 124 5.68 13.50 -9.79
N LYS A 125 4.82 14.53 -9.90
CA LYS A 125 3.43 14.29 -10.28
C LYS A 125 3.42 13.58 -11.61
N GLU A 126 2.58 12.56 -11.77
CA GLU A 126 2.31 11.94 -13.06
C GLU A 126 2.08 13.06 -14.08
N GLU A 127 3.05 13.26 -14.98
CA GLU A 127 2.71 13.78 -16.29
C GLU A 127 1.75 12.74 -16.85
N SER A 128 0.46 12.98 -16.68
CA SER A 128 -0.59 12.26 -17.37
C SER A 128 -0.14 12.15 -18.81
N GLU A 129 -0.03 10.93 -19.32
CA GLU A 129 0.15 10.67 -20.73
C GLU A 129 -1.04 11.28 -21.49
N ASP A 130 -0.93 12.55 -21.87
CA ASP A 130 -1.65 13.09 -23.02
C ASP A 130 -0.80 12.73 -24.25
N PRO A 131 -1.15 11.70 -25.05
CA PRO A 131 -0.58 11.60 -26.37
C PRO A 131 -1.04 12.81 -27.21
N PRO A 132 -0.15 13.42 -28.00
CA PRO A 132 -0.48 14.55 -28.86
C PRO A 132 -1.27 14.02 -30.06
N ASP A 133 -2.53 14.41 -30.22
CA ASP A 133 -3.32 13.98 -31.39
C ASP A 133 -4.26 15.10 -31.88
N ASP A 134 -3.67 16.20 -32.36
CA ASP A 134 -4.29 17.01 -33.42
C ASP A 134 -3.67 16.59 -34.76
N HIS A 135 -3.91 15.33 -35.15
CA HIS A 135 -3.87 14.94 -36.57
C HIS A 135 -5.21 15.32 -37.22
N GLU A 136 -5.37 16.60 -37.60
CA GLU A 136 -6.32 16.96 -38.64
C GLU A 136 -5.63 16.80 -40.02
N ASP A 137 -5.47 15.55 -40.43
CA ASP A 137 -5.38 15.21 -41.85
C ASP A 137 -6.80 15.33 -42.44
N GLU A 138 -7.20 16.54 -42.84
CA GLU A 138 -8.33 16.71 -43.75
C GLU A 138 -7.79 16.75 -45.19
N ASP A 139 -7.50 15.56 -45.71
CA ASP A 139 -7.34 15.34 -47.15
C ASP A 139 -8.73 15.28 -47.83
N ASP A 140 -8.81 15.87 -49.01
CA ASP A 140 -9.82 15.69 -50.06
C ASP A 140 -11.28 16.21 -49.86
N ARG A 141 -11.61 17.36 -50.50
CA ARG A 141 -12.46 17.42 -51.72
C ARG A 141 -12.96 18.83 -52.13
N ILE A 142 -12.85 19.08 -53.45
CA ILE A 142 -13.50 20.07 -54.36
C ILE A 142 -12.68 21.32 -54.71
#